data_AF-A0A819U1S3-F1
#
_entry.id   AF-A0A819U1S3-F1
#
_cell.length_a   1.000
_cell.length_b   1.000
_cell.length_c   1.000
_cell.angle_alpha   90.00
_cell.angle_beta   90.00
_cell.angle_gamma   90.00
#
_symmetry.space_group_name_H-M   'P 1'
#
loop_
_entity.id
_entity.type
_entity.pdbx_description
1 polymer ?
#
loop_
_entity_poly.entity_id
_entity_poly.type
_entity_poly.pdbx_seq_one_letter_code
_entity_poly.pdbx_strand_id
1 'polypeptide(L)'
;MSSDFHQDLPVNDVRQRLLSPAENALIRTSLQHQGYMRLGQVLHLQGPYISLETLTSVIGHLQHRHPFLRSRLKINPTKPDTYLMEEDETLRLKIREIP
;
A
#
# COMPACT_ATOMS: atom_id res chain seq x y z
N MET A 1 10.16 34.75 28.30
CA MET A 1 11.05 33.72 28.86
C MET A 1 10.34 32.39 28.64
N SER A 2 10.67 31.72 27.54
CA SER A 2 11.50 30.50 27.55
C SER A 2 10.59 29.28 27.80
N SER A 3 10.51 28.25 26.96
CA SER A 3 11.37 27.83 25.86
C SER A 3 10.57 26.86 24.97
N ASP A 4 10.87 26.89 23.68
CA ASP A 4 10.46 25.91 22.68
C ASP A 4 10.83 24.49 23.12
N PHE A 5 9.83 23.59 23.12
CA PHE A 5 10.07 22.15 23.06
C PHE A 5 9.66 21.67 21.67
N HIS A 6 10.49 22.03 20.67
CA HIS A 6 10.62 21.22 19.47
C HIS A 6 11.35 19.94 19.89
N GLN A 7 10.59 18.89 20.22
CA GLN A 7 11.15 17.54 20.24
C GLN A 7 11.36 17.11 18.79
N ASP A 8 12.60 17.23 18.34
CA ASP A 8 13.10 16.55 17.15
C ASP A 8 12.93 15.04 17.35
N LEU A 9 11.87 14.48 16.76
CA LEU A 9 11.73 13.04 16.63
C LEU A 9 12.82 12.52 15.68
N PRO A 10 13.44 11.38 16.00
CA PRO A 10 14.48 10.83 15.15
C PRO A 10 13.89 10.51 13.78
N VAL A 11 14.58 10.96 12.73
CA VAL A 11 14.31 10.62 11.33
C VAL A 11 14.43 9.10 11.18
N ASN A 12 13.32 8.39 11.36
CA ASN A 12 13.13 7.08 10.77
C ASN A 12 12.40 7.32 9.46
N ASP A 13 13.18 7.25 8.38
CA ASP A 13 12.87 7.56 6.99
C ASP A 13 11.88 6.54 6.37
N VAL A 14 10.76 6.35 7.04
CA VAL A 14 9.70 5.46 6.60
C VAL A 14 8.48 6.32 6.35
N ARG A 15 8.11 6.50 5.09
CA ARG A 15 6.91 7.23 4.68
C ARG A 15 5.68 6.50 5.18
N GLN A 16 5.26 6.88 6.39
CA GLN A 16 4.08 6.34 7.06
C GLN A 16 2.93 7.35 6.98
N ARG A 17 1.73 6.83 6.73
CA ARG A 17 0.49 7.61 6.74
C ARG A 17 -0.50 6.95 7.69
N LEU A 18 -1.02 7.74 8.64
CA LEU A 18 -2.14 7.33 9.47
C LEU A 18 -3.42 7.25 8.62
N LEU A 19 -4.16 6.15 8.76
CA LEU A 19 -5.46 6.02 8.11
C LEU A 19 -6.52 6.84 8.83
N SER A 20 -7.42 7.46 8.06
CA SER A 20 -8.59 8.18 8.57
C SER A 20 -9.61 7.22 9.22
N PRO A 21 -10.58 7.72 10.00
CA PRO A 21 -11.62 6.87 10.60
C PRO A 21 -12.39 6.02 9.59
N ALA A 22 -12.71 6.58 8.42
CA ALA A 22 -13.40 5.88 7.34
C ALA A 22 -12.54 4.76 6.74
N GLU A 23 -11.26 5.03 6.47
CA GLU A 23 -10.33 4.01 5.97
C GLU A 23 -10.13 2.89 6.99
N ASN A 24 -9.99 3.20 8.29
CA ASN A 24 -9.90 2.18 9.34
C ASN A 24 -11.18 1.32 9.41
N ALA A 25 -12.35 1.92 9.23
CA ALA A 25 -13.60 1.16 9.19
C ALA A 25 -13.61 0.17 8.02
N LEU A 26 -13.19 0.60 6.81
CA LEU A 26 -13.08 -0.28 5.64
C LEU A 26 -12.10 -1.43 5.86
N ILE A 27 -10.94 -1.16 6.47
CA ILE A 27 -9.95 -2.21 6.79
C ILE A 27 -10.54 -3.22 7.77
N ARG A 28 -11.21 -2.77 8.85
CA ARG A 28 -11.84 -3.69 9.82
C ARG A 28 -12.90 -4.57 9.16
N THR A 29 -13.79 -3.98 8.37
CA THR A 29 -14.81 -4.75 7.62
C THR A 29 -14.14 -5.75 6.67
N SER A 30 -13.09 -5.34 5.96
CA SER A 30 -12.33 -6.24 5.09
C SER A 30 -11.71 -7.41 5.87
N LEU A 31 -11.10 -7.17 7.03
CA LEU A 31 -10.48 -8.22 7.86
C LEU A 31 -11.53 -9.16 8.48
N GLN A 32 -12.65 -8.64 8.96
CA GLN A 32 -13.75 -9.42 9.55
C GLN A 32 -14.42 -10.36 8.53
N HIS A 33 -14.49 -9.94 7.27
CA HIS A 33 -15.15 -10.69 6.20
C HIS A 33 -14.16 -11.24 5.17
N GLN A 34 -12.97 -11.68 5.62
CA GLN A 34 -11.99 -12.41 4.81
C GLN A 34 -11.61 -11.75 3.47
N GLY A 35 -11.58 -10.41 3.44
CA GLY A 35 -11.25 -9.63 2.25
C GLY A 35 -12.45 -9.13 1.45
N TYR A 36 -13.60 -8.91 2.08
CA TYR A 36 -14.84 -8.44 1.43
C TYR A 36 -14.69 -7.19 0.54
N MET A 37 -13.67 -6.36 0.76
CA MET A 37 -13.37 -5.17 -0.06
C MET A 37 -12.09 -5.33 -0.90
N ARG A 38 -11.58 -6.55 -1.06
CA ARG A 38 -10.41 -6.81 -1.89
C ARG A 38 -10.81 -6.70 -3.35
N LEU A 39 -10.22 -5.72 -4.04
CA LEU A 39 -10.42 -5.54 -5.47
C LEU A 39 -9.39 -6.36 -6.26
N GLY A 40 -9.87 -6.99 -7.33
CA GLY A 40 -9.05 -7.65 -8.34
C GLY A 40 -9.66 -7.40 -9.70
N GLN A 41 -8.83 -7.06 -10.68
CA GLN A 41 -9.27 -6.84 -12.06
C GLN A 41 -8.65 -7.92 -12.95
N VAL A 42 -9.49 -8.64 -13.70
CA VAL A 42 -9.06 -9.52 -14.78
C VAL A 42 -9.06 -8.72 -16.08
N LEU A 43 -7.96 -8.77 -16.82
CA LEU A 43 -7.82 -8.14 -18.12
C LEU A 43 -7.76 -9.23 -19.18
N HIS A 44 -8.75 -9.27 -20.06
CA HIS A 44 -8.76 -10.16 -21.22
C HIS A 44 -8.00 -9.47 -22.35
N LEU A 45 -6.75 -9.88 -22.55
CA LEU A 45 -5.87 -9.31 -23.56
C LEU A 45 -5.86 -10.21 -24.80
N GLN A 46 -5.98 -9.60 -25.99
CA GLN A 46 -5.87 -10.29 -27.26
C GLN A 46 -4.81 -9.60 -28.11
N GLY A 47 -3.86 -10.37 -28.61
CA GLY A 47 -2.80 -9.85 -29.47
C GLY A 47 -1.88 -10.97 -29.96
N PRO A 48 -1.05 -10.70 -30.98
CA PRO A 48 -0.13 -11.70 -31.52
C PRO A 48 0.93 -12.13 -30.49
N TYR A 49 1.23 -11.28 -29.52
CA TYR A 49 2.19 -11.55 -28.45
C TYR A 49 1.91 -10.62 -27.25
N ILE A 50 1.88 -11.19 -26.04
CA ILE A 50 1.77 -10.45 -24.78
C ILE A 50 3.01 -10.77 -23.95
N SER A 51 3.87 -9.78 -23.72
CA SER A 51 5.08 -9.95 -22.92
C SER A 51 4.80 -9.68 -21.44
N LEU A 52 4.95 -10.72 -20.61
CA LEU A 52 4.94 -10.58 -19.14
C LEU A 52 6.07 -9.68 -18.63
N GLU A 53 7.21 -9.65 -19.30
CA GLU A 53 8.34 -8.78 -18.96
C GLU A 53 7.97 -7.31 -19.13
N THR A 54 7.38 -6.96 -20.28
CA THR A 54 6.90 -5.59 -20.55
C THR A 54 5.83 -5.18 -19.55
N LEU A 55 4.87 -6.07 -19.25
CA LEU A 55 3.84 -5.80 -18.23
C LEU A 55 4.47 -5.54 -16.85
N THR A 56 5.47 -6.33 -16.46
CA THR A 56 6.20 -6.16 -15.19
C THR A 56 6.93 -4.82 -15.13
N SER A 57 7.59 -4.42 -16.23
CA SER A 57 8.27 -3.12 -16.33
C SER A 57 7.29 -1.95 -16.18
N VAL A 58 6.15 -1.99 -16.87
CA VAL A 58 5.12 -0.95 -16.78
C VAL A 58 4.54 -0.84 -15.37
N ILE A 59 4.27 -1.96 -14.72
CA ILE A 59 3.84 -1.96 -13.30
C ILE A 59 4.92 -1.38 -12.40
N GLY A 60 6.20 -1.66 -12.66
CA GLY A 60 7.32 -1.05 -11.94
C GLY A 60 7.30 0.47 -12.03
N HIS A 61 7.10 1.04 -13.22
CA HIS A 61 6.95 2.48 -13.41
C HIS A 61 5.71 3.04 -12.70
N LEU A 62 4.58 2.31 -12.74
CA LEU A 62 3.36 2.72 -12.05
C LEU A 62 3.57 2.78 -10.53
N GLN A 63 4.23 1.78 -9.93
CA GLN A 63 4.55 1.76 -8.51
C GLN A 63 5.54 2.87 -8.12
N HIS A 64 6.47 3.23 -9.01
CA HIS A 64 7.39 4.34 -8.78
C HIS A 64 6.66 5.70 -8.81
N ARG A 65 5.74 5.88 -9.76
CA ARG A 65 4.91 7.09 -9.86
C ARG A 65 3.90 7.21 -8.72
N HIS A 66 3.41 6.09 -8.19
CA HIS A 66 2.38 6.02 -7.17
C HIS A 66 2.82 5.17 -5.97
N PRO A 67 3.60 5.76 -5.04
CA PRO A 67 4.23 5.02 -3.93
C PRO A 67 3.24 4.30 -2.99
N PHE A 68 1.98 4.72 -2.92
CA PHE A 68 0.98 3.99 -2.13
C PHE A 68 0.73 2.55 -2.65
N LEU A 69 1.01 2.26 -3.92
CA LEU A 69 0.93 0.91 -4.50
C LEU A 69 2.03 -0.03 -4.02
N ARG A 70 3.06 0.51 -3.37
CA ARG A 70 4.14 -0.25 -2.72
C ARG A 70 4.04 -0.16 -1.19
N SER A 71 2.83 0.01 -0.65
CA SER A 71 2.63 0.14 0.80
C SER A 71 2.08 -1.13 1.46
N ARG A 72 2.42 -1.31 2.73
CA ARG A 72 1.87 -2.35 3.61
C ARG A 72 0.98 -1.74 4.67
N LEU A 73 -0.07 -2.47 5.00
CA LEU A 73 -0.89 -2.17 6.17
C LEU A 73 -0.16 -2.66 7.43
N LYS A 74 -0.05 -1.79 8.44
CA LYS A 74 0.47 -2.13 9.76
C LYS A 74 -0.51 -1.69 10.85
N ILE A 75 -0.45 -2.37 11.99
CA ILE A 75 -1.15 -1.95 13.20
C ILE A 75 -0.43 -0.73 13.77
N ASN A 76 -1.20 0.26 14.23
CA ASN A 76 -0.65 1.43 14.88
C ASN A 76 -0.22 1.09 16.32
N PRO A 77 1.08 1.23 16.68
CA PRO A 77 1.55 0.93 18.04
C PRO A 77 1.06 1.94 19.08
N THR A 78 0.70 3.16 18.67
CA THR A 78 0.30 4.25 19.59
C THR A 78 -1.18 4.29 19.89
N LYS A 79 -2.01 3.71 19.01
CA LYS A 79 -3.47 3.73 19.15
C LYS A 79 -4.07 2.39 18.75
N PRO A 80 -4.67 1.66 19.71
CA PRO A 80 -5.38 0.41 19.45
C PRO A 80 -6.42 0.55 18.34
N ASP A 81 -6.64 -0.53 17.59
CA ASP A 81 -7.67 -0.64 16.53
C ASP A 81 -7.57 0.40 15.41
N THR A 82 -6.38 0.99 15.24
CA THR A 82 -6.06 1.84 14.09
C THR A 82 -4.89 1.29 13.31
N TYR A 83 -4.83 1.66 12.04
CA TYR A 83 -3.84 1.17 11.10
C TYR A 83 -3.07 2.33 10.46
N LEU A 84 -1.87 2.00 10.01
CA LEU A 84 -1.00 2.87 9.22
C LEU A 84 -0.61 2.19 7.91
N MET A 85 -0.49 3.00 6.87
CA MET A 85 0.14 2.60 5.61
C MET A 85 1.61 2.93 5.69
N GLU A 86 2.45 1.95 5.42
CA GLU A 86 3.91 2.11 5.39
C GLU A 86 4.41 1.79 3.99
N GLU A 87 5.14 2.73 3.36
CA GLU A 87 5.83 2.42 2.10
C GLU A 87 6.92 1.35 2.31
N ASP A 88 6.97 0.38 1.40
CA ASP A 88 7.97 -0.67 1.32
C ASP A 88 8.50 -0.76 -0.11
N GLU A 89 9.73 -0.30 -0.32
CA GLU A 89 10.36 -0.27 -1.65
C GLU A 89 10.62 -1.66 -2.24
N THR A 90 10.61 -2.69 -1.39
CA THR A 90 10.77 -4.09 -1.82
C THR A 90 9.46 -4.69 -2.33
N LEU A 91 8.31 -4.04 -2.08
CA LEU A 91 7.01 -4.55 -2.48
C LEU A 91 6.79 -4.41 -3.99
N ARG A 92 6.66 -5.56 -4.66
CA ARG A 92 6.30 -5.64 -6.09
C ARG A 92 4.88 -6.20 -6.24
N LEU A 93 4.06 -5.53 -7.05
CA LEU A 93 2.75 -6.06 -7.41
C LEU A 93 2.94 -7.33 -8.25
N LYS A 94 2.22 -8.39 -7.89
CA LYS A 94 2.36 -9.69 -8.55
C LYS A 94 1.49 -9.72 -9.80
N ILE A 95 2.12 -9.98 -10.94
CA ILE A 95 1.45 -10.37 -12.18
C ILE A 95 1.43 -11.89 -12.22
N ARG A 96 0.26 -12.47 -12.52
CA ARG A 96 0.11 -13.90 -12.72
C ARG A 96 -0.61 -14.12 -14.04
N GLU A 97 -0.04 -14.96 -14.88
CA GLU A 97 -0.73 -15.53 -16.02
C GLU A 97 -1.69 -16.62 -15.51
N ILE A 98 -2.92 -16.59 -16.02
CA ILE A 98 -3.95 -17.59 -15.73
C ILE A 98 -4.29 -18.25 -17.07
N PRO A 99 -4.05 -19.56 -17.22
CA PRO A 99 -4.32 -20.30 -18.45
C PRO A 99 -5.82 -20.45 -18.73
#